data_AF-D9UHE7-F1
#
_entry.id   AF-D9UHE7-F1
#
_cell.length_a   1.000
_cell.length_b   1.000
_cell.length_c   1.000
_cell.angle_alpha   90.00
_cell.angle_beta   90.00
_cell.angle_gamma   90.00
#
_symmetry.space_group_name_H-M   'P 1'
#
loop_
_entity.id
_entity.type
_entity.pdbx_description
1 polymer ?
#
loop_
_entity_poly.entity_id
_entity_poly.type
_entity_poly.pdbx_seq_one_letter_code
_entity_poly.pdbx_strand_id
1 'polypeptide(L)'
;MPTAFDPTRVPHLNGPFAPVTDEVDAVDLTVVGELPEALDGVYLRNGPNPRFTPVGSYLYPLDGDGMVHGVWLSGGRARYRNRFVRTEAMRAEERAGRALWGGLESLILPDASEVGEDLADTFKPLPDINVVRHAGRLLALAESDCPYRLAPGLDTLGRETFDGRLPAGITAHPKTDPVTGELAAFCYALEPPYLTWSLIGPDGTVRRGPTPVAGVDEPRMIHDMALTAHYLVLVLAPAFFTLDEALRGGSFLHWRPERGTRLALIPRDGGPVRWAEDEAFWLWHTVNAYERPGDGHVVLDYVQWPELSLGARHERRSAPGAAHGLTRAVVDPVAGTVRRTRLDDARVELPRIDDRVLSRPHDRLAVAAGSGRAGPAAGRVRRAALLRGGRAGDRRRELGRGRPRGGRAGLRARAGHTGQRARLVAHLRDRPHGRVEPPPRAVRRGPGLRTGRGGPRPGPRPARAARELAADRGVSHRRPGTGVARSRGGRSAYGVVDRCTGAGDPCTARAAIARRTRALRTSRRRKRFPRTPFPRRAPAA
;
A
#
# COMPACT_ATOMS: atom_id res chain seq x y z
N MET A 1 -17.09 -23.73 -21.09
CA MET A 1 -17.09 -22.82 -19.92
C MET A 1 -15.65 -22.52 -19.57
N PRO A 2 -15.27 -21.27 -19.26
CA PRO A 2 -14.00 -21.03 -18.56
C PRO A 2 -14.06 -21.79 -17.24
N THR A 3 -12.96 -22.47 -16.87
CA THR A 3 -12.85 -23.15 -15.58
C THR A 3 -13.03 -22.14 -14.45
N ALA A 4 -13.85 -22.49 -13.45
CA ALA A 4 -14.01 -21.67 -12.25
C ALA A 4 -12.64 -21.42 -11.59
N PHE A 5 -12.43 -20.20 -11.08
CA PHE A 5 -11.20 -19.84 -10.40
C PHE A 5 -11.04 -20.69 -9.13
N ASP A 6 -9.93 -21.41 -9.05
CA ASP A 6 -9.59 -22.27 -7.91
C ASP A 6 -8.57 -21.56 -7.02
N PRO A 7 -9.00 -20.90 -5.92
CA PRO A 7 -8.09 -20.16 -5.05
C PRO A 7 -7.04 -21.06 -4.38
N THR A 8 -7.28 -22.37 -4.28
CA THR A 8 -6.32 -23.30 -3.65
C THR A 8 -5.04 -23.48 -4.46
N ARG A 9 -5.08 -23.16 -5.77
CA ARG A 9 -3.92 -23.19 -6.68
C ARG A 9 -3.05 -21.94 -6.62
N VAL A 10 -3.48 -20.91 -5.90
CA VAL A 10 -2.79 -19.63 -5.79
C VAL A 10 -2.19 -19.50 -4.40
N PRO A 11 -0.85 -19.68 -4.20
CA PRO A 11 -0.25 -19.68 -2.87
C PRO A 11 -0.54 -18.41 -2.05
N HIS A 12 -0.70 -17.28 -2.74
CA HIS A 12 -1.01 -15.97 -2.16
C HIS A 12 -2.50 -15.72 -1.83
N LEU A 13 -3.32 -16.78 -1.85
CA LEU A 13 -4.69 -16.79 -1.31
C LEU A 13 -4.86 -17.83 -0.19
N ASN A 14 -3.76 -18.43 0.30
CA ASN A 14 -3.80 -19.56 1.21
C ASN A 14 -2.96 -19.35 2.47
N GLY A 15 -3.37 -19.99 3.58
CA GLY A 15 -2.62 -20.01 4.83
C GLY A 15 -2.31 -18.59 5.35
N PRO A 16 -1.04 -18.19 5.53
CA PRO A 16 -0.68 -16.83 5.97
C PRO A 16 -1.13 -15.70 5.02
N PHE A 17 -1.42 -16.04 3.75
CA PHE A 17 -1.93 -15.14 2.71
C PHE A 17 -3.42 -15.34 2.44
N ALA A 18 -4.15 -16.10 3.27
CA ALA A 18 -5.60 -16.18 3.14
C ALA A 18 -6.22 -14.78 3.28
N PRO A 19 -7.20 -14.41 2.42
CA PRO A 19 -7.86 -13.11 2.50
C PRO A 19 -8.48 -12.86 3.88
N VAL A 20 -8.41 -11.61 4.33
CA VAL A 20 -9.07 -11.13 5.56
C VAL A 20 -10.43 -10.56 5.15
N THR A 21 -11.50 -11.30 5.43
CA THR A 21 -12.87 -10.89 5.09
C THR A 21 -13.44 -9.82 6.03
N ASP A 22 -13.01 -9.86 7.29
CA ASP A 22 -13.70 -9.15 8.36
C ASP A 22 -13.04 -7.78 8.64
N GLU A 23 -13.84 -6.73 8.62
CA GLU A 23 -13.47 -5.42 9.18
C GLU A 23 -13.81 -5.42 10.67
N VAL A 24 -12.81 -5.17 11.52
CA VAL A 24 -12.98 -5.24 12.98
C VAL A 24 -12.54 -3.96 13.68
N ASP A 25 -13.06 -3.79 14.89
CA ASP A 25 -12.72 -2.75 15.83
C ASP A 25 -12.31 -3.41 17.15
N ALA A 26 -11.04 -3.28 17.52
CA ALA A 26 -10.48 -3.88 18.73
C ALA A 26 -9.87 -2.80 19.62
N VAL A 27 -10.53 -2.51 20.74
CA VAL A 27 -10.02 -1.65 21.82
C VAL A 27 -9.22 -2.45 22.85
N ASP A 28 -8.39 -1.76 23.64
CA ASP A 28 -7.61 -2.32 24.75
C ASP A 28 -6.91 -3.66 24.44
N LEU A 29 -6.11 -3.68 23.36
CA LEU A 29 -5.36 -4.85 22.94
C LEU A 29 -4.43 -5.35 24.06
N THR A 30 -4.37 -6.68 24.21
CA THR A 30 -3.45 -7.32 25.16
C THR A 30 -1.99 -7.06 24.77
N VAL A 31 -1.27 -6.32 25.62
CA VAL A 31 0.17 -6.06 25.47
C VAL A 31 0.95 -7.17 26.16
N VAL A 32 1.89 -7.80 25.44
CA VAL A 32 2.86 -8.75 26.02
C VAL A 32 4.22 -8.06 26.14
N GLY A 33 4.62 -7.76 27.36
CA GLY A 33 5.77 -6.89 27.66
C GLY A 33 5.30 -5.49 28.03
N GLU A 34 5.96 -4.47 27.49
CA GLU A 34 5.71 -3.06 27.82
C GLU A 34 5.69 -2.23 26.54
N LEU A 35 4.65 -1.39 26.37
CA LEU A 35 4.63 -0.32 25.37
C LEU A 35 5.11 0.97 26.03
N PRO A 36 6.17 1.64 25.54
CA PRO A 36 6.63 2.90 26.11
C PRO A 36 5.54 3.96 26.07
N GLU A 37 5.24 4.59 27.22
CA GLU A 37 4.16 5.57 27.35
C GLU A 37 4.30 6.79 26.41
N ALA A 38 5.54 7.14 26.08
CA ALA A 38 5.89 8.22 25.16
C ALA A 38 5.60 7.94 23.67
N LEU A 39 5.15 6.73 23.31
CA LEU A 39 4.67 6.44 21.96
C LEU A 39 3.19 6.85 21.83
N ASP A 40 2.96 8.04 21.27
CA ASP A 40 1.64 8.48 20.81
C ASP A 40 1.62 8.58 19.29
N GLY A 41 0.63 7.94 18.65
CA GLY A 41 0.44 7.99 17.20
C GLY A 41 -0.27 6.77 16.63
N VAL A 42 -0.09 6.55 15.32
CA VAL A 42 -0.67 5.42 14.61
C VAL A 42 0.35 4.80 13.64
N TYR A 43 0.46 3.48 13.68
CA TYR A 43 1.11 2.71 12.62
C TYR A 43 0.02 2.24 11.64
N LEU A 44 0.19 2.58 10.36
CA LEU A 44 -0.71 2.19 9.29
C LEU A 44 0.02 1.29 8.28
N ARG A 45 -0.70 0.34 7.70
CA ARG A 45 -0.21 -0.54 6.64
C ARG A 45 -1.34 -0.86 5.67
N ASN A 46 -1.14 -0.62 4.38
CA ASN A 46 -2.02 -1.08 3.31
C ASN A 46 -1.56 -2.44 2.78
N GLY A 47 -2.37 -3.10 1.96
CA GLY A 47 -1.94 -4.27 1.18
C GLY A 47 -3.07 -4.88 0.35
N PRO A 48 -2.72 -5.65 -0.72
CA PRO A 48 -3.67 -6.42 -1.51
C PRO A 48 -4.41 -7.45 -0.65
N ASN A 49 -5.74 -7.38 -0.67
CA ASN A 49 -6.63 -8.31 0.02
C ASN A 49 -7.95 -8.42 -0.75
N PRO A 50 -8.20 -9.47 -1.55
CA PRO A 50 -9.38 -9.53 -2.40
C PRO A 50 -10.66 -9.69 -1.56
N ARG A 51 -11.63 -8.79 -1.77
CA ARG A 51 -12.91 -8.77 -1.03
C ARG A 51 -13.81 -9.97 -1.35
N PHE A 52 -13.68 -10.51 -2.56
CA PHE A 52 -14.38 -11.67 -3.08
C PHE A 52 -13.38 -12.64 -3.72
N THR A 53 -13.77 -13.90 -3.93
CA THR A 53 -12.98 -14.85 -4.74
C THR A 53 -12.70 -14.24 -6.12
N PRO A 54 -11.42 -14.10 -6.54
CA PRO A 54 -11.07 -13.53 -7.84
C PRO A 54 -11.66 -14.30 -9.02
N VAL A 55 -11.74 -13.64 -10.19
CA VAL A 55 -12.11 -14.25 -11.47
C VAL A 55 -10.96 -14.12 -12.47
N GLY A 56 -10.79 -15.13 -13.35
CA GLY A 56 -9.69 -15.15 -14.30
C GLY A 56 -8.34 -15.46 -13.65
N SER A 57 -7.62 -14.43 -13.24
CA SER A 57 -6.28 -14.50 -12.63
C SER A 57 -6.21 -13.77 -11.28
N TYR A 58 -5.16 -14.06 -10.52
CA TYR A 58 -4.77 -13.29 -9.33
C TYR A 58 -3.24 -13.30 -9.21
N LEU A 59 -2.61 -12.18 -9.57
CA LEU A 59 -1.19 -11.94 -9.59
C LEU A 59 -0.77 -11.12 -8.36
N TYR A 60 -0.39 -11.78 -7.28
CA TYR A 60 0.20 -11.11 -6.12
C TYR A 60 1.59 -10.55 -6.47
N PRO A 61 1.97 -9.33 -6.02
CA PRO A 61 1.21 -8.42 -5.15
C PRO A 61 0.39 -7.35 -5.90
N LEU A 62 0.15 -7.51 -7.21
CA LEU A 62 -0.49 -6.48 -8.05
C LEU A 62 -2.04 -6.52 -8.02
N ASP A 63 -2.63 -7.68 -7.73
CA ASP A 63 -4.08 -7.86 -7.64
C ASP A 63 -4.53 -7.96 -6.17
N GLY A 64 -5.58 -7.21 -5.81
CA GLY A 64 -6.25 -7.29 -4.50
C GLY A 64 -6.90 -5.95 -4.11
N ASP A 65 -8.04 -5.97 -3.42
CA ASP A 65 -8.61 -4.73 -2.87
C ASP A 65 -7.71 -4.20 -1.76
N GLY A 66 -7.54 -2.88 -1.68
CA GLY A 66 -6.74 -2.27 -0.62
C GLY A 66 -7.42 -2.46 0.75
N MET A 67 -6.73 -3.12 1.68
CA MET A 67 -7.14 -3.16 3.09
C MET A 67 -6.11 -2.44 3.97
N VAL A 68 -6.51 -1.30 4.54
CA VAL A 68 -5.69 -0.57 5.49
C VAL A 68 -5.92 -1.13 6.89
N HIS A 69 -4.82 -1.52 7.52
CA HIS A 69 -4.73 -1.90 8.92
C HIS A 69 -4.10 -0.75 9.70
N GLY A 70 -4.68 -0.41 10.87
CA GLY A 70 -4.14 0.58 11.79
C GLY A 70 -3.96 0.03 13.20
N VAL A 71 -2.86 0.43 13.83
CA VAL A 71 -2.61 0.25 15.27
C VAL A 71 -2.33 1.62 15.87
N TRP A 72 -3.25 2.12 16.70
CA TRP A 72 -3.05 3.37 17.44
C TRP A 72 -2.42 3.04 18.78
N LEU A 73 -1.42 3.85 19.15
CA LEU A 73 -0.64 3.75 20.38
C LEU A 73 -0.79 5.07 21.13
N SER A 74 -1.05 5.02 22.44
CA SER A 74 -1.01 6.19 23.33
C SER A 74 -1.07 5.70 24.79
N GLY A 75 -0.32 6.35 25.70
CA GLY A 75 -0.37 6.06 27.14
C GLY A 75 -0.13 4.58 27.50
N GLY A 76 0.80 3.92 26.80
CA GLY A 76 1.12 2.50 27.01
C GLY A 76 0.06 1.51 26.53
N ARG A 77 -1.01 1.98 25.88
CA ARG A 77 -2.11 1.15 25.34
C ARG A 77 -2.07 1.06 23.82
N ALA A 78 -2.78 0.07 23.29
CA ALA A 78 -2.97 -0.10 21.85
C ALA A 78 -4.44 -0.43 21.50
N ARG A 79 -4.90 0.08 20.36
CA ARG A 79 -6.15 -0.35 19.69
C ARG A 79 -5.89 -0.65 18.22
N TYR A 80 -6.70 -1.50 17.60
CA TYR A 80 -6.59 -1.90 16.20
C TYR A 80 -7.91 -1.72 15.46
N ARG A 81 -7.80 -1.39 14.17
CA ARG A 81 -8.90 -1.34 13.21
C ARG A 81 -8.37 -1.73 11.83
N ASN A 82 -9.18 -2.41 11.03
CA ASN A 82 -8.96 -2.52 9.59
C ASN A 82 -10.20 -2.08 8.82
N ARG A 83 -9.97 -1.51 7.64
CA ARG A 83 -11.02 -1.14 6.66
C ARG A 83 -10.55 -1.43 5.24
N PHE A 84 -11.47 -1.86 4.39
CA PHE A 84 -11.28 -1.83 2.95
C PHE A 84 -11.36 -0.40 2.43
N VAL A 85 -10.53 -0.08 1.44
CA VAL A 85 -10.61 1.16 0.67
C VAL A 85 -11.73 1.00 -0.37
N ARG A 86 -12.92 1.50 -0.02
CA ARG A 86 -14.16 1.30 -0.80
C ARG A 86 -14.20 2.19 -2.04
N THR A 87 -13.49 1.76 -3.07
CA THR A 87 -13.57 2.31 -4.44
C THR A 87 -14.95 2.08 -5.04
N GLU A 88 -15.34 2.84 -6.08
CA GLU A 88 -16.64 2.64 -6.73
C GLU A 88 -16.76 1.25 -7.40
N ALA A 89 -15.64 0.71 -7.89
CA ALA A 89 -15.54 -0.65 -8.41
C ALA A 89 -15.74 -1.70 -7.31
N MET A 90 -15.08 -1.56 -6.15
CA MET A 90 -15.31 -2.45 -5.01
C MET A 90 -16.79 -2.39 -4.56
N ARG A 91 -17.40 -1.21 -4.49
CA ARG A 91 -18.82 -1.05 -4.15
C ARG A 91 -19.75 -1.71 -5.19
N ALA A 92 -19.36 -1.75 -6.46
CA ALA A 92 -20.11 -2.48 -7.48
C ALA A 92 -20.04 -4.01 -7.26
N GLU A 93 -18.87 -4.54 -6.92
CA GLU A 93 -18.71 -5.94 -6.52
C GLU A 93 -19.47 -6.27 -5.22
N GLU A 94 -19.47 -5.37 -4.23
CA GLU A 94 -20.27 -5.52 -3.00
C GLU A 94 -21.77 -5.58 -3.30
N ARG A 95 -22.28 -4.78 -4.25
CA ARG A 95 -23.68 -4.86 -4.73
C ARG A 95 -23.97 -6.15 -5.50
N ALA A 96 -23.01 -6.66 -6.29
CA ALA A 96 -23.15 -7.90 -7.05
C ALA A 96 -22.95 -9.17 -6.21
N GLY A 97 -22.36 -9.06 -5.01
CA GLY A 97 -22.01 -10.18 -4.14
C GLY A 97 -20.86 -11.07 -4.68
N ARG A 98 -20.12 -10.61 -5.69
CA ARG A 98 -19.05 -11.34 -6.37
C ARG A 98 -18.05 -10.39 -7.01
N ALA A 99 -16.86 -10.91 -7.36
CA ALA A 99 -15.95 -10.22 -8.25
C ALA A 99 -16.57 -10.02 -9.65
N LEU A 100 -16.31 -8.84 -10.22
CA LEU A 100 -16.74 -8.38 -11.54
C LEU A 100 -15.52 -8.13 -12.44
N TRP A 101 -14.43 -7.61 -11.86
CA TRP A 101 -13.14 -7.47 -12.52
C TRP A 101 -12.26 -8.70 -12.28
N GLY A 102 -11.53 -9.13 -13.31
CA GLY A 102 -10.46 -10.09 -13.16
C GLY A 102 -9.11 -9.43 -12.88
N GLY A 103 -8.16 -10.22 -12.41
CA GLY A 103 -6.78 -9.77 -12.19
C GLY A 103 -6.07 -9.33 -13.48
N LEU A 104 -4.95 -8.63 -13.33
CA LEU A 104 -4.26 -7.90 -14.40
C LEU A 104 -3.95 -8.72 -15.65
N GLU A 105 -3.54 -9.99 -15.50
CA GLU A 105 -3.24 -10.88 -16.63
C GLU A 105 -4.47 -11.34 -17.41
N SER A 106 -5.66 -11.35 -16.79
CA SER A 106 -6.88 -11.88 -17.39
C SER A 106 -7.66 -10.87 -18.24
N LEU A 107 -7.47 -9.57 -17.99
CA LEU A 107 -8.17 -8.46 -18.65
C LEU A 107 -9.70 -8.63 -18.71
N ILE A 108 -10.30 -9.26 -17.69
CA ILE A 108 -11.75 -9.36 -17.55
C ILE A 108 -12.27 -8.03 -17.02
N LEU A 109 -12.92 -7.26 -17.90
CA LEU A 109 -13.53 -5.97 -17.59
C LEU A 109 -15.07 -6.12 -17.71
N PRO A 110 -15.86 -5.69 -16.72
CA PRO A 110 -17.32 -5.74 -16.79
C PRO A 110 -17.85 -4.73 -17.81
N ASP A 111 -19.05 -5.00 -18.34
CA ASP A 111 -19.72 -4.09 -19.27
C ASP A 111 -20.75 -3.17 -18.58
N ALA A 112 -21.28 -2.19 -19.32
CA ALA A 112 -22.19 -1.19 -18.78
C ALA A 112 -23.49 -1.75 -18.20
N SER A 113 -23.89 -2.99 -18.54
CA SER A 113 -25.05 -3.64 -17.94
C SER A 113 -24.76 -4.23 -16.55
N GLU A 114 -23.49 -4.51 -16.22
CA GLU A 114 -23.07 -4.97 -14.89
C GLU A 114 -22.73 -3.81 -13.94
N VAL A 115 -22.13 -2.73 -14.44
CA VAL A 115 -21.53 -1.66 -13.59
C VAL A 115 -21.92 -0.22 -13.93
N GLY A 116 -22.69 0.00 -15.01
CA GLY A 116 -22.97 1.34 -15.55
C GLY A 116 -21.84 1.89 -16.43
N GLU A 117 -22.14 2.91 -17.24
CA GLU A 117 -21.21 3.46 -18.25
C GLU A 117 -19.90 3.99 -17.64
N ASP A 118 -19.93 4.59 -16.45
CA ASP A 118 -18.75 5.20 -15.79
C ASP A 118 -17.66 4.18 -15.41
N LEU A 119 -18.05 2.91 -15.22
CA LEU A 119 -17.15 1.82 -14.81
C LEU A 119 -16.94 0.76 -15.91
N ALA A 120 -17.71 0.81 -16.99
CA ALA A 120 -17.69 -0.15 -18.08
C ALA A 120 -16.38 -0.16 -18.87
N ASP A 121 -15.90 -1.35 -19.24
CA ASP A 121 -14.64 -1.54 -19.98
C ASP A 121 -13.41 -0.83 -19.32
N THR A 122 -13.46 -0.55 -18.02
CA THR A 122 -12.36 0.03 -17.22
C THR A 122 -11.63 -1.02 -16.38
N PHE A 123 -10.36 -0.78 -16.03
CA PHE A 123 -9.66 -1.57 -15.02
C PHE A 123 -10.08 -1.15 -13.60
N LYS A 124 -10.13 -2.10 -12.67
CA LYS A 124 -10.43 -1.87 -11.26
C LYS A 124 -9.37 -0.95 -10.61
N PRO A 125 -9.75 0.16 -9.95
CA PRO A 125 -8.81 0.95 -9.14
C PRO A 125 -8.42 0.15 -7.88
N LEU A 126 -7.11 -0.05 -7.67
CA LEU A 126 -6.55 -0.82 -6.55
C LEU A 126 -5.60 0.07 -5.73
N PRO A 127 -6.12 0.90 -4.80
CA PRO A 127 -5.31 1.70 -3.89
C PRO A 127 -4.84 0.83 -2.71
N ASP A 128 -4.01 -0.18 -2.99
CA ASP A 128 -3.64 -1.27 -2.08
C ASP A 128 -2.16 -1.30 -1.67
N ILE A 129 -1.27 -0.63 -2.41
CA ILE A 129 0.19 -0.74 -2.22
C ILE A 129 0.66 -0.04 -0.95
N ASN A 130 0.25 1.22 -0.75
CA ASN A 130 0.80 2.05 0.33
C ASN A 130 -0.27 2.96 0.97
N VAL A 131 0.07 3.56 2.12
CA VAL A 131 -0.74 4.56 2.81
C VAL A 131 0.17 5.64 3.41
N VAL A 132 -0.06 6.91 3.02
CA VAL A 132 0.77 8.06 3.44
C VAL A 132 -0.08 9.18 4.03
N ARG A 133 0.52 10.02 4.88
CA ARG A 133 -0.11 11.25 5.38
C ARG A 133 0.64 12.47 4.87
N HIS A 134 -0.07 13.39 4.23
CA HIS A 134 0.47 14.66 3.75
C HIS A 134 -0.61 15.74 3.81
N ALA A 135 -0.25 16.98 4.18
CA ALA A 135 -1.18 18.11 4.29
C ALA A 135 -2.47 17.83 5.09
N GLY A 136 -2.37 17.04 6.17
CA GLY A 136 -3.52 16.59 6.97
C GLY A 136 -4.39 15.49 6.34
N ARG A 137 -4.19 15.18 5.07
CA ARG A 137 -4.88 14.13 4.30
C ARG A 137 -4.20 12.78 4.57
N LEU A 138 -4.99 11.73 4.76
CA LEU A 138 -4.52 10.34 4.78
C LEU A 138 -4.90 9.71 3.44
N LEU A 139 -3.92 9.19 2.70
CA LEU A 139 -4.07 8.76 1.31
C LEU A 139 -3.69 7.28 1.19
N ALA A 140 -4.62 6.44 0.74
CA ALA A 140 -4.33 5.11 0.21
C ALA A 140 -3.91 5.24 -1.26
N LEU A 141 -2.83 4.55 -1.65
CA LEU A 141 -2.15 4.73 -2.92
C LEU A 141 -2.09 3.44 -3.74
N ALA A 142 -2.16 3.60 -5.06
CA ALA A 142 -1.88 2.59 -6.07
C ALA A 142 -0.56 2.93 -6.79
N GLU A 143 -0.06 2.01 -7.62
CA GLU A 143 1.20 2.12 -8.38
C GLU A 143 1.35 3.42 -9.19
N SER A 144 0.28 3.83 -9.89
CA SER A 144 0.10 5.13 -10.56
C SER A 144 -1.38 5.29 -10.90
N ASP A 145 -2.17 5.76 -9.93
CA ASP A 145 -3.62 5.98 -10.04
C ASP A 145 -4.04 7.08 -9.05
N CYS A 146 -5.29 7.52 -9.13
CA CYS A 146 -5.86 8.52 -8.24
C CYS A 146 -5.90 8.01 -6.78
N PRO A 147 -5.24 8.69 -5.81
CA PRO A 147 -5.30 8.31 -4.40
C PRO A 147 -6.72 8.32 -3.85
N TYR A 148 -6.96 7.51 -2.81
CA TYR A 148 -8.19 7.57 -2.03
C TYR A 148 -7.94 8.18 -0.65
N ARG A 149 -8.71 9.22 -0.31
CA ARG A 149 -8.71 9.84 1.02
C ARG A 149 -9.37 8.92 2.02
N LEU A 150 -8.75 8.79 3.19
CA LEU A 150 -9.29 8.10 4.34
C LEU A 150 -9.54 9.09 5.48
N ALA A 151 -10.61 8.86 6.23
CA ALA A 151 -10.84 9.50 7.51
C ALA A 151 -9.78 9.01 8.54
N PRO A 152 -9.59 9.70 9.68
CA PRO A 152 -8.79 9.18 10.80
C PRO A 152 -9.28 7.82 11.33
N GLY A 153 -10.55 7.48 11.08
CA GLY A 153 -11.16 6.18 11.36
C GLY A 153 -10.96 5.11 10.29
N LEU A 154 -10.18 5.38 9.23
CA LEU A 154 -9.97 4.56 8.03
C LEU A 154 -11.15 4.45 7.06
N ASP A 155 -12.27 5.13 7.33
CA ASP A 155 -13.42 5.18 6.42
C ASP A 155 -13.05 5.91 5.12
N THR A 156 -13.45 5.36 3.96
CA THR A 156 -13.10 5.92 2.64
C THR A 156 -13.94 7.15 2.33
N LEU A 157 -13.28 8.31 2.19
CA LEU A 157 -13.93 9.59 1.89
C LEU A 157 -14.14 9.82 0.38
N GLY A 158 -13.28 9.25 -0.47
CA GLY A 158 -13.36 9.38 -1.93
C GLY A 158 -11.99 9.57 -2.59
N ARG A 159 -12.00 9.83 -3.90
CA ARG A 159 -10.80 10.10 -4.71
C ARG A 159 -10.16 11.45 -4.37
N GLU A 160 -8.84 11.57 -4.52
CA GLU A 160 -8.06 12.79 -4.35
C GLU A 160 -7.39 13.18 -5.67
N THR A 161 -7.89 14.25 -6.28
CA THR A 161 -7.35 14.83 -7.52
C THR A 161 -6.49 16.06 -7.28
N PHE A 162 -6.24 16.42 -6.01
CA PHE A 162 -5.53 17.62 -5.58
C PHE A 162 -6.16 18.87 -6.22
N ASP A 163 -7.43 19.09 -5.91
CA ASP A 163 -8.25 20.19 -6.42
C ASP A 163 -8.31 20.19 -7.97
N GLY A 164 -8.40 18.99 -8.56
CA GLY A 164 -8.44 18.76 -10.01
C GLY A 164 -7.10 18.89 -10.73
N ARG A 165 -6.00 19.19 -10.03
CA ARG A 165 -4.68 19.46 -10.63
C ARG A 165 -3.91 18.20 -11.03
N LEU A 166 -4.15 17.08 -10.34
CA LEU A 166 -3.54 15.77 -10.60
C LEU A 166 -4.62 14.69 -10.80
N PRO A 167 -5.43 14.77 -11.88
CA PRO A 167 -6.54 13.84 -12.10
C PRO A 167 -6.09 12.41 -12.41
N ALA A 168 -4.90 12.23 -13.01
CA ALA A 168 -4.29 10.92 -13.23
C ALA A 168 -3.72 10.29 -11.93
N GLY A 169 -3.60 11.08 -10.86
CA GLY A 169 -3.08 10.64 -9.57
C GLY A 169 -1.55 10.72 -9.44
N ILE A 170 -1.01 9.83 -8.60
CA ILE A 170 0.40 9.78 -8.19
C ILE A 170 0.85 8.33 -7.93
N THR A 171 2.16 8.14 -7.83
CA THR A 171 2.84 6.90 -7.43
C THR A 171 2.42 6.40 -6.04
N ALA A 172 2.59 5.10 -5.81
CA ALA A 172 2.52 4.47 -4.50
C ALA A 172 3.65 4.90 -3.54
N HIS A 173 4.76 5.43 -4.03
CA HIS A 173 5.95 5.71 -3.22
C HIS A 173 6.39 7.19 -3.23
N PRO A 174 5.48 8.16 -3.02
CA PRO A 174 5.85 9.57 -3.00
C PRO A 174 6.70 9.89 -1.76
N LYS A 175 7.57 10.90 -1.86
CA LYS A 175 8.59 11.19 -0.85
C LYS A 175 8.36 12.58 -0.26
N THR A 176 8.13 12.67 1.05
CA THR A 176 8.00 13.95 1.76
C THR A 176 9.37 14.45 2.20
N ASP A 177 9.82 15.57 1.64
CA ASP A 177 11.06 16.22 2.04
C ASP A 177 11.00 16.65 3.52
N PRO A 178 11.89 16.16 4.41
CA PRO A 178 11.89 16.54 5.82
C PRO A 178 12.38 17.98 6.08
N VAL A 179 12.81 18.71 5.04
CA VAL A 179 13.26 20.11 5.09
C VAL A 179 12.16 21.06 4.64
N THR A 180 11.59 20.85 3.46
CA THR A 180 10.58 21.75 2.87
C THR A 180 9.14 21.34 3.22
N GLY A 181 8.94 20.09 3.65
CA GLY A 181 7.61 19.50 3.85
C GLY A 181 6.86 19.18 2.55
N GLU A 182 7.47 19.41 1.39
CA GLU A 182 6.89 19.09 0.09
C GLU A 182 6.82 17.58 -0.14
N LEU A 183 5.74 17.10 -0.76
CA LEU A 183 5.62 15.74 -1.26
C LEU A 183 6.00 15.73 -2.75
N ALA A 184 7.12 15.09 -3.06
CA ALA A 184 7.53 14.80 -4.42
C ALA A 184 6.88 13.49 -4.91
N ALA A 185 6.35 13.50 -6.13
CA ALA A 185 5.67 12.36 -6.72
C ALA A 185 5.90 12.28 -8.24
N PHE A 186 5.80 11.08 -8.80
CA PHE A 186 5.64 10.83 -10.23
C PHE A 186 4.30 10.13 -10.51
N CYS A 187 3.90 10.06 -11.77
CA CYS A 187 2.81 9.20 -12.26
C CYS A 187 3.18 8.73 -13.67
N TYR A 188 3.19 7.42 -13.91
CA TYR A 188 3.33 6.88 -15.27
C TYR A 188 1.97 6.57 -15.88
N ALA A 189 1.91 6.43 -17.21
CA ALA A 189 0.69 6.15 -17.96
C ALA A 189 0.94 5.18 -19.13
N LEU A 190 -0.15 4.66 -19.70
CA LEU A 190 -0.14 3.76 -20.86
C LEU A 190 -0.28 4.51 -22.21
N GLU A 191 -0.52 5.82 -22.17
CA GLU A 191 -0.54 6.74 -23.31
C GLU A 191 0.30 8.00 -22.98
N PRO A 192 0.75 8.78 -23.98
CA PRO A 192 1.48 10.03 -23.75
C PRO A 192 0.67 11.06 -22.93
N PRO A 193 1.30 11.82 -22.00
CA PRO A 193 2.68 11.68 -21.55
C PRO A 193 2.88 10.44 -20.67
N TYR A 194 3.79 9.54 -21.06
CA TYR A 194 3.99 8.24 -20.40
C TYR A 194 4.56 8.35 -18.99
N LEU A 195 5.20 9.47 -18.65
CA LEU A 195 5.71 9.75 -17.32
C LEU A 195 5.60 11.25 -17.02
N THR A 196 5.04 11.57 -15.87
CA THR A 196 4.95 12.93 -15.34
C THR A 196 5.46 12.99 -13.90
N TRP A 197 5.85 14.17 -13.43
CA TRP A 197 6.24 14.42 -12.05
C TRP A 197 5.62 15.71 -11.50
N SER A 198 5.51 15.78 -10.18
CA SER A 198 4.84 16.87 -9.45
C SER A 198 5.49 17.14 -8.10
N LEU A 199 5.32 18.37 -7.60
CA LEU A 199 5.62 18.78 -6.22
C LEU A 199 4.34 19.32 -5.58
N ILE A 200 4.01 18.81 -4.41
CA ILE A 200 2.84 19.21 -3.62
C ILE A 200 3.36 19.85 -2.33
N GLY A 201 2.93 21.07 -2.04
CA GLY A 201 3.39 21.83 -0.87
C GLY A 201 2.90 21.24 0.45
N PRO A 202 3.49 21.59 1.60
CA PRO A 202 3.08 21.08 2.92
C PRO A 202 1.62 21.39 3.30
N ASP A 203 0.99 22.35 2.61
CA ASP A 203 -0.43 22.72 2.69
C ASP A 203 -1.34 21.88 1.77
N GLY A 204 -0.77 21.03 0.92
CA GLY A 204 -1.46 20.15 -0.02
C GLY A 204 -1.74 20.78 -1.38
N THR A 205 -1.23 22.00 -1.63
CA THR A 205 -1.38 22.67 -2.92
C THR A 205 -0.38 22.14 -3.94
N VAL A 206 -0.80 21.92 -5.18
CA VAL A 206 0.13 21.49 -6.25
C VAL A 206 0.99 22.69 -6.67
N ARG A 207 2.24 22.68 -6.24
CA ARG A 207 3.25 23.73 -6.51
C ARG A 207 3.86 23.59 -7.89
N ARG A 208 4.00 22.36 -8.36
CA ARG A 208 4.44 22.03 -9.73
C ARG A 208 3.78 20.75 -10.19
N GLY A 209 3.50 20.69 -11.50
CA GLY A 209 3.05 19.47 -12.17
C GLY A 209 1.56 19.46 -12.54
N PRO A 210 1.13 18.44 -13.30
CA PRO A 210 1.93 17.33 -13.78
C PRO A 210 2.87 17.76 -14.92
N THR A 211 4.17 17.55 -14.77
CA THR A 211 5.19 17.96 -15.74
C THR A 211 5.73 16.71 -16.45
N PRO A 212 5.62 16.60 -17.79
CA PRO A 212 6.18 15.46 -18.53
C PRO A 212 7.69 15.30 -18.35
N VAL A 213 8.17 14.06 -18.25
CA VAL A 213 9.59 13.74 -18.23
C VAL A 213 10.08 13.54 -19.67
N ALA A 214 10.86 14.49 -20.17
CA ALA A 214 11.40 14.44 -21.53
C ALA A 214 12.33 13.21 -21.72
N GLY A 215 12.22 12.54 -22.87
CA GLY A 215 12.98 11.31 -23.16
C GLY A 215 12.34 10.03 -22.62
N VAL A 216 11.04 10.04 -22.29
CA VAL A 216 10.22 8.85 -22.00
C VAL A 216 9.09 8.75 -23.01
N ASP A 217 9.25 7.83 -23.95
CA ASP A 217 8.52 7.68 -25.21
C ASP A 217 7.78 6.34 -25.35
N GLU A 218 7.93 5.45 -24.36
CA GLU A 218 7.23 4.16 -24.24
C GLU A 218 6.66 3.99 -22.82
N PRO A 219 5.52 3.28 -22.65
CA PRO A 219 4.94 3.02 -21.34
C PRO A 219 5.75 1.97 -20.57
N ARG A 220 6.23 2.33 -19.37
CA ARG A 220 7.11 1.50 -18.54
C ARG A 220 6.62 1.46 -17.10
N MET A 221 6.80 0.31 -16.43
CA MET A 221 6.56 0.18 -15.00
C MET A 221 7.73 0.84 -14.25
N ILE A 222 7.41 1.76 -13.34
CA ILE A 222 8.36 2.43 -12.45
C ILE A 222 7.74 2.36 -11.05
N HIS A 223 8.28 1.52 -10.18
CA HIS A 223 7.66 1.22 -8.88
C HIS A 223 7.96 2.29 -7.84
N ASP A 224 9.25 2.56 -7.60
CA ASP A 224 9.71 3.48 -6.57
C ASP A 224 10.59 4.59 -7.15
N MET A 225 10.71 5.68 -6.40
CA MET A 225 11.56 6.83 -6.65
C MET A 225 12.48 7.06 -5.44
N ALA A 226 13.53 7.85 -5.60
CA ALA A 226 14.19 8.51 -4.48
C ALA A 226 14.17 10.03 -4.65
N LEU A 227 14.60 10.75 -3.61
CA LEU A 227 14.63 12.20 -3.56
C LEU A 227 16.00 12.62 -3.00
N THR A 228 16.62 13.63 -3.59
CA THR A 228 17.80 14.32 -3.05
C THR A 228 17.44 15.78 -2.71
N ALA A 229 18.42 16.62 -2.38
CA ALA A 229 18.18 18.05 -2.20
C ALA A 229 17.60 18.68 -3.49
N HIS A 230 18.18 18.36 -4.66
CA HIS A 230 17.83 19.00 -5.92
C HIS A 230 17.09 18.10 -6.94
N TYR A 231 17.10 16.77 -6.78
CA TYR A 231 16.56 15.84 -7.79
C TYR A 231 15.47 14.92 -7.25
N LEU A 232 14.44 14.65 -8.07
CA LEU A 232 13.75 13.36 -8.04
C LEU A 232 14.63 12.36 -8.82
N VAL A 233 14.82 11.17 -8.27
CA VAL A 233 15.64 10.11 -8.86
C VAL A 233 14.72 8.95 -9.22
N LEU A 234 14.51 8.70 -10.52
CA LEU A 234 13.68 7.61 -11.02
C LEU A 234 14.55 6.56 -11.72
N VAL A 235 14.28 5.28 -11.45
CA VAL A 235 14.96 4.16 -12.12
C VAL A 235 14.01 3.50 -13.11
N LEU A 236 14.22 3.81 -14.38
CA LEU A 236 13.47 3.26 -15.50
C LEU A 236 14.13 1.94 -15.93
N ALA A 237 13.80 0.88 -15.20
CA ALA A 237 14.14 -0.49 -15.55
C ALA A 237 13.41 -0.93 -16.85
N PRO A 238 13.89 -1.95 -17.58
CA PRO A 238 13.32 -2.36 -18.86
C PRO A 238 12.05 -3.23 -18.74
N ALA A 239 11.10 -2.81 -17.90
CA ALA A 239 9.77 -3.41 -17.76
C ALA A 239 8.74 -2.58 -18.54
N PHE A 240 8.35 -3.02 -19.73
CA PHE A 240 7.49 -2.29 -20.66
C PHE A 240 6.05 -2.84 -20.65
N PHE A 241 5.06 -1.96 -20.69
CA PHE A 241 3.66 -2.38 -20.84
C PHE A 241 3.34 -2.64 -22.32
N THR A 242 2.83 -3.84 -22.63
CA THR A 242 2.54 -4.27 -24.01
C THR A 242 1.08 -4.62 -24.20
N LEU A 243 0.18 -3.65 -23.96
CA LEU A 243 -1.27 -3.83 -24.06
C LEU A 243 -1.72 -4.51 -25.37
N ASP A 244 -1.19 -4.10 -26.51
CA ASP A 244 -1.58 -4.67 -27.81
C ASP A 244 -1.15 -6.14 -27.98
N GLU A 245 -0.13 -6.60 -27.24
CA GLU A 245 0.24 -8.03 -27.13
C GLU A 245 -0.71 -8.75 -26.17
N ALA A 246 -1.01 -8.17 -25.01
CA ALA A 246 -1.93 -8.73 -24.02
C ALA A 246 -3.35 -8.96 -24.61
N LEU A 247 -3.86 -8.01 -25.40
CA LEU A 247 -5.13 -8.13 -26.12
C LEU A 247 -5.13 -9.25 -27.19
N ARG A 248 -3.95 -9.77 -27.55
CA ARG A 248 -3.75 -10.94 -28.43
C ARG A 248 -3.43 -12.22 -27.66
N GLY A 249 -3.44 -12.19 -26.32
CA GLY A 249 -3.10 -13.32 -25.44
C GLY A 249 -1.63 -13.39 -25.01
N GLY A 250 -0.84 -12.35 -25.26
CA GLY A 250 0.52 -12.18 -24.76
C GLY A 250 0.57 -11.71 -23.29
N SER A 251 1.76 -11.32 -22.82
CA SER A 251 1.90 -10.67 -21.51
C SER A 251 1.42 -9.23 -21.56
N PHE A 252 0.95 -8.69 -20.43
CA PHE A 252 0.71 -7.26 -20.25
C PHE A 252 1.98 -6.47 -19.91
N LEU A 253 2.98 -7.15 -19.34
CA LEU A 253 4.23 -6.56 -18.89
C LEU A 253 5.40 -7.42 -19.37
N HIS A 254 6.38 -6.80 -20.02
CA HIS A 254 7.46 -7.49 -20.71
C HIS A 254 8.84 -6.97 -20.30
N TRP A 255 9.76 -7.88 -19.99
CA TRP A 255 11.13 -7.58 -19.59
C TRP A 255 12.06 -7.59 -20.81
N ARG A 256 12.68 -6.44 -21.12
CA ARG A 256 13.50 -6.19 -22.32
C ARG A 256 14.96 -5.86 -21.96
N PRO A 257 15.76 -6.80 -21.41
CA PRO A 257 17.07 -6.49 -20.83
C PRO A 257 18.05 -5.84 -21.83
N GLU A 258 17.89 -6.08 -23.12
CA GLU A 258 18.63 -5.42 -24.21
C GLU A 258 18.43 -3.89 -24.28
N ARG A 259 17.42 -3.34 -23.61
CA ARG A 259 17.14 -1.90 -23.49
C ARG A 259 17.83 -1.22 -22.30
N GLY A 260 18.52 -1.98 -21.45
CA GLY A 260 19.24 -1.46 -20.28
C GLY A 260 18.36 -0.78 -19.23
N THR A 261 19.01 -0.24 -18.21
CA THR A 261 18.37 0.55 -17.15
C THR A 261 18.74 2.02 -17.30
N ARG A 262 17.75 2.91 -17.27
CA ARG A 262 17.97 4.37 -17.39
C ARG A 262 17.63 5.04 -16.06
N LEU A 263 18.54 5.85 -15.53
CA LEU A 263 18.34 6.64 -14.31
C LEU A 263 18.06 8.08 -14.70
N ALA A 264 16.87 8.58 -14.35
CA ALA A 264 16.48 9.97 -14.53
C ALA A 264 16.76 10.77 -13.25
N LEU A 265 17.58 11.80 -13.36
CA LEU A 265 17.78 12.83 -12.34
C LEU A 265 16.98 14.07 -12.79
N ILE A 266 15.80 14.25 -12.21
CA ILE A 266 14.84 15.30 -12.58
C ILE A 266 15.01 16.48 -11.62
N PRO A 267 15.50 17.65 -12.08
CA PRO A 267 15.66 18.84 -11.23
C PRO A 267 14.31 19.34 -10.67
N ARG A 268 14.23 19.54 -9.35
CA ARG A 268 13.02 20.02 -8.63
C ARG A 268 12.58 21.43 -9.05
N ASP A 269 13.53 22.24 -9.52
CA ASP A 269 13.31 23.58 -10.07
C ASP A 269 12.69 23.58 -11.48
N GLY A 270 12.58 22.42 -12.13
CA GLY A 270 12.07 22.28 -13.50
C GLY A 270 13.14 22.41 -14.58
N GLY A 271 14.43 22.40 -14.22
CA GLY A 271 15.53 22.29 -15.18
C GLY A 271 15.52 20.99 -16.01
N PRO A 272 16.39 20.88 -17.01
CA PRO A 272 16.44 19.72 -17.91
C PRO A 272 16.81 18.43 -17.16
N VAL A 273 16.09 17.34 -17.49
CA VAL A 273 16.34 16.01 -16.94
C VAL A 273 17.72 15.53 -17.36
N ARG A 274 18.51 15.05 -16.39
CA ARG A 274 19.83 14.46 -16.63
C ARG A 274 19.70 12.94 -16.59
N TRP A 275 20.42 12.25 -17.46
CA TRP A 275 20.28 10.82 -17.67
C TRP A 275 21.60 10.10 -17.43
N ALA A 276 21.54 8.92 -16.83
CA ALA A 276 22.62 7.95 -16.82
C ALA A 276 22.08 6.55 -17.18
N GLU A 277 22.91 5.70 -17.77
CA GLU A 277 22.48 4.39 -18.28
C GLU A 277 23.43 3.28 -17.80
N ASP A 278 22.88 2.08 -17.59
CA ASP A 278 23.58 0.89 -17.09
C ASP A 278 22.99 -0.38 -17.75
N GLU A 279 23.61 -1.54 -17.51
CA GLU A 279 23.01 -2.83 -17.84
C GLU A 279 21.64 -3.03 -17.16
N ALA A 280 20.85 -3.98 -17.64
CA ALA A 280 19.52 -4.24 -17.10
C ALA A 280 19.57 -4.73 -15.64
N PHE A 281 18.85 -4.04 -14.76
CA PHE A 281 18.55 -4.47 -13.41
C PHE A 281 17.15 -3.98 -13.02
N TRP A 282 16.55 -4.64 -12.05
CA TRP A 282 15.28 -4.23 -11.44
C TRP A 282 15.53 -3.72 -10.02
N LEU A 283 14.66 -2.83 -9.55
CA LEU A 283 14.49 -2.58 -8.12
C LEU A 283 12.99 -2.56 -7.82
N TRP A 284 12.64 -3.11 -6.67
CA TRP A 284 11.35 -2.80 -6.05
C TRP A 284 11.54 -1.52 -5.25
N HIS A 285 12.19 -1.59 -4.09
CA HIS A 285 12.30 -0.43 -3.20
C HIS A 285 13.67 0.23 -3.17
N THR A 286 13.64 1.56 -3.15
CA THR A 286 14.75 2.43 -2.78
C THR A 286 14.91 2.49 -1.25
N VAL A 287 16.15 2.65 -0.79
CA VAL A 287 16.48 2.88 0.62
C VAL A 287 16.47 4.39 0.89
N ASN A 288 17.26 5.14 0.12
CA ASN A 288 17.38 6.60 0.17
C ASN A 288 18.19 7.10 -1.05
N ALA A 289 18.19 8.40 -1.30
CA ALA A 289 19.21 9.05 -2.12
C ALA A 289 19.72 10.34 -1.46
N TYR A 290 20.90 10.79 -1.85
CA TYR A 290 21.46 12.09 -1.48
C TYR A 290 22.56 12.52 -2.45
N GLU A 291 22.86 13.80 -2.53
CA GLU A 291 24.00 14.33 -3.29
C GLU A 291 25.24 14.39 -2.40
N ARG A 292 26.40 13.99 -2.91
CA ARG A 292 27.67 14.11 -2.17
C ARG A 292 28.13 15.57 -2.15
N PRO A 293 28.50 16.12 -0.97
CA PRO A 293 29.22 17.38 -0.91
C PRO A 293 30.54 17.30 -1.69
N GLY A 294 30.91 18.37 -2.39
CA GLY A 294 32.13 18.46 -3.18
C GLY A 294 31.91 18.19 -4.67
N ASP A 295 31.56 16.96 -5.04
CA ASP A 295 31.42 16.57 -6.45
C ASP A 295 29.97 16.60 -6.99
N GLY A 296 28.95 16.65 -6.12
CA GLY A 296 27.55 16.68 -6.54
C GLY A 296 27.03 15.36 -7.12
N HIS A 297 27.79 14.27 -7.04
CA HIS A 297 27.32 12.96 -7.52
C HIS A 297 26.14 12.49 -6.67
N VAL A 298 25.13 11.91 -7.32
CA VAL A 298 23.96 11.35 -6.65
C VAL A 298 24.28 9.94 -6.16
N VAL A 299 24.20 9.74 -4.85
CA VAL A 299 24.20 8.42 -4.23
C VAL A 299 22.76 7.94 -4.14
N LEU A 300 22.49 6.76 -4.67
CA LEU A 300 21.21 6.06 -4.59
C LEU A 300 21.45 4.68 -3.96
N ASP A 301 20.87 4.44 -2.79
CA ASP A 301 20.86 3.12 -2.15
C ASP A 301 19.51 2.45 -2.37
N TYR A 302 19.50 1.17 -2.70
CA TYR A 302 18.29 0.41 -3.06
C TYR A 302 18.50 -1.10 -2.92
N VAL A 303 17.41 -1.87 -3.02
CA VAL A 303 17.47 -3.33 -3.11
C VAL A 303 17.44 -3.74 -4.59
N GLN A 304 18.58 -4.22 -5.08
CA GLN A 304 18.74 -4.68 -6.46
C GLN A 304 18.19 -6.10 -6.65
N TRP A 305 17.49 -6.27 -7.76
CA TRP A 305 17.08 -7.53 -8.35
C TRP A 305 17.67 -7.64 -9.77
N PRO A 306 18.00 -8.84 -10.26
CA PRO A 306 18.57 -8.99 -11.59
C PRO A 306 17.54 -8.80 -12.72
N GLU A 307 16.26 -9.10 -12.45
CA GLU A 307 15.17 -9.02 -13.40
C GLU A 307 13.85 -8.75 -12.67
N LEU A 308 12.83 -8.31 -13.41
CA LEU A 308 11.46 -8.30 -12.92
C LEU A 308 10.86 -9.71 -12.99
N SER A 309 10.72 -10.36 -11.83
CA SER A 309 10.04 -11.65 -11.71
C SER A 309 8.63 -11.46 -11.11
N LEU A 310 7.59 -11.58 -11.95
CA LEU A 310 6.19 -11.54 -11.52
C LEU A 310 5.44 -12.83 -11.93
N GLY A 311 4.73 -13.41 -10.97
CA GLY A 311 3.89 -14.60 -11.19
C GLY A 311 4.68 -15.90 -11.36
N ALA A 312 3.97 -17.03 -11.18
CA ALA A 312 4.55 -18.37 -11.16
C ALA A 312 5.27 -18.80 -12.45
N ARG A 313 5.06 -18.09 -13.57
CA ARG A 313 5.76 -18.32 -14.85
C ARG A 313 7.18 -17.74 -14.88
N HIS A 314 7.48 -16.70 -14.09
CA HIS A 314 8.80 -16.06 -14.05
C HIS A 314 9.69 -16.43 -12.86
N GLU A 315 9.17 -17.15 -11.84
CA GLU A 315 9.95 -17.62 -10.67
C GLU A 315 11.12 -18.60 -11.00
N ARG A 316 11.41 -18.86 -12.28
CA ARG A 316 12.31 -19.94 -12.73
C ARG A 316 13.33 -19.52 -13.81
N ARG A 317 13.73 -18.24 -13.88
CA ARG A 317 14.66 -17.77 -14.93
C ARG A 317 15.90 -16.97 -14.50
N SER A 318 16.04 -16.58 -13.23
CA SER A 318 17.24 -15.88 -12.80
C SER A 318 18.48 -16.76 -12.94
N ALA A 319 19.45 -16.31 -13.74
CA ALA A 319 20.68 -17.06 -14.00
C ALA A 319 21.47 -17.33 -12.70
N PRO A 320 22.20 -18.46 -12.59
CA PRO A 320 23.12 -18.69 -11.47
C PRO A 320 24.12 -17.54 -11.33
N GLY A 321 24.19 -16.94 -10.14
CA GLY A 321 25.09 -15.81 -9.85
C GLY A 321 24.49 -14.41 -10.11
N ALA A 322 23.26 -14.29 -10.62
CA ALA A 322 22.64 -13.01 -10.91
C ALA A 322 22.53 -12.12 -9.64
N ALA A 323 22.94 -10.84 -9.77
CA ALA A 323 23.18 -9.97 -8.62
C ALA A 323 21.89 -9.47 -7.95
N HIS A 324 21.61 -10.04 -6.78
CA HIS A 324 20.62 -9.57 -5.80
C HIS A 324 21.35 -8.97 -4.58
N GLY A 325 20.75 -7.97 -3.93
CA GLY A 325 21.17 -7.50 -2.60
C GLY A 325 20.95 -6.02 -2.37
N LEU A 326 21.50 -5.51 -1.27
CA LEU A 326 21.58 -4.08 -1.02
C LEU A 326 22.68 -3.50 -1.93
N THR A 327 22.34 -2.55 -2.80
CA THR A 327 23.27 -1.92 -3.75
C THR A 327 23.28 -0.42 -3.57
N ARG A 328 24.47 0.17 -3.75
CA ARG A 328 24.68 1.60 -3.95
C ARG A 328 24.99 1.88 -5.40
N ALA A 329 24.24 2.78 -6.04
CA ALA A 329 24.66 3.46 -7.26
C ALA A 329 25.26 4.83 -6.88
N VAL A 330 26.36 5.20 -7.53
CA VAL A 330 26.88 6.57 -7.56
C VAL A 330 26.76 7.05 -9.00
N VAL A 331 25.94 8.08 -9.22
CA VAL A 331 25.63 8.64 -10.53
C VAL A 331 26.31 9.99 -10.67
N ASP A 332 27.08 10.16 -11.74
CA ASP A 332 27.60 11.47 -12.16
C ASP A 332 26.52 12.18 -12.99
N PRO A 333 25.94 13.29 -12.50
CA PRO A 333 24.87 14.00 -13.20
C PRO A 333 25.36 14.79 -14.42
N VAL A 334 26.66 14.98 -14.61
CA VAL A 334 27.24 15.72 -15.75
C VAL A 334 27.74 14.76 -16.82
N ALA A 335 28.51 13.74 -16.43
CA ALA A 335 29.02 12.73 -17.38
C ALA A 335 27.97 11.69 -17.79
N GLY A 336 26.84 11.59 -17.09
CA GLY A 336 25.79 10.60 -17.36
C GLY A 336 26.24 9.16 -17.08
N THR A 337 27.22 8.98 -16.19
CA THR A 337 27.75 7.66 -15.83
C THR A 337 27.22 7.19 -14.48
N VAL A 338 27.14 5.87 -14.31
CA VAL A 338 26.75 5.26 -13.03
C VAL A 338 27.73 4.15 -12.66
N ARG A 339 28.13 4.14 -11.39
CA ARG A 339 28.92 3.08 -10.79
C ARG A 339 28.12 2.41 -9.69
N ARG A 340 27.73 1.15 -9.90
CA ARG A 340 27.09 0.31 -8.88
C ARG A 340 28.12 -0.39 -8.00
N THR A 341 27.76 -0.64 -6.75
CA THR A 341 28.55 -1.39 -5.76
C THR A 341 27.59 -2.10 -4.81
N ARG A 342 27.64 -3.43 -4.79
CA ARG A 342 26.84 -4.23 -3.85
C ARG A 342 27.40 -4.06 -2.44
N LEU A 343 26.56 -3.58 -1.52
CA LEU A 343 26.90 -3.35 -0.12
C LEU A 343 26.72 -4.61 0.75
N ASP A 344 25.70 -5.43 0.44
CA ASP A 344 25.36 -6.68 1.12
C ASP A 344 24.64 -7.60 0.13
N ASP A 345 24.90 -8.91 0.14
CA ASP A 345 24.31 -9.90 -0.78
C ASP A 345 23.14 -10.69 -0.17
N ALA A 346 22.75 -10.37 1.06
CA ALA A 346 21.61 -10.98 1.73
C ALA A 346 20.31 -10.79 0.94
N ARG A 347 19.44 -11.81 1.04
CA ARG A 347 18.06 -11.74 0.52
C ARG A 347 17.18 -10.89 1.44
N VAL A 348 17.27 -9.58 1.24
CA VAL A 348 16.55 -8.53 1.94
C VAL A 348 15.56 -7.82 1.01
N GLU A 349 14.54 -7.18 1.58
CA GLU A 349 13.63 -6.27 0.88
C GLU A 349 12.92 -5.35 1.89
N LEU A 350 12.02 -4.48 1.42
CA LEU A 350 11.24 -3.52 2.22
C LEU A 350 12.13 -2.65 3.13
N PRO A 351 13.14 -1.94 2.56
CA PRO A 351 14.01 -1.05 3.30
C PRO A 351 13.25 0.13 3.90
N ARG A 352 13.65 0.52 5.11
CA ARG A 352 13.18 1.72 5.80
C ARG A 352 14.34 2.42 6.48
N ILE A 353 14.39 3.73 6.34
CA ILE A 353 15.29 4.63 7.07
C ILE A 353 14.52 5.39 8.14
N ASP A 354 15.20 6.26 8.89
CA ASP A 354 14.57 7.32 9.67
C ASP A 354 14.11 8.43 8.70
N ASP A 355 12.81 8.69 8.60
CA ASP A 355 12.26 9.63 7.60
C ASP A 355 12.82 11.06 7.74
N ARG A 356 13.39 11.42 8.91
CA ARG A 356 14.06 12.71 9.15
C ARG A 356 15.38 12.89 8.38
N VAL A 357 15.96 11.79 7.88
CA VAL A 357 17.19 11.79 7.06
C VAL A 357 16.94 11.31 5.62
N LEU A 358 15.68 11.27 5.19
CA LEU A 358 15.35 11.22 3.77
C LEU A 358 16.04 12.39 3.03
N SER A 359 16.43 12.18 1.77
CA SER A 359 17.20 13.10 0.92
C SER A 359 18.62 13.46 1.39
N ARG A 360 19.11 12.80 2.46
CA ARG A 360 20.37 13.11 3.16
C ARG A 360 21.22 11.85 3.42
N PRO A 361 22.53 12.00 3.73
CA PRO A 361 23.35 10.91 4.19
C PRO A 361 22.75 10.19 5.42
N HIS A 362 22.78 8.86 5.41
CA HIS A 362 22.19 8.02 6.45
C HIS A 362 23.16 6.91 6.90
N ASP A 363 23.13 6.57 8.20
CA ASP A 363 24.02 5.55 8.80
C ASP A 363 23.31 4.24 9.16
N ARG A 364 21.98 4.19 9.05
CA ARG A 364 21.12 3.09 9.53
C ARG A 364 19.98 2.84 8.55
N LEU A 365 19.69 1.56 8.34
CA LEU A 365 18.50 1.10 7.64
C LEU A 365 17.95 -0.18 8.29
N ALA A 366 16.63 -0.33 8.27
CA ALA A 366 15.94 -1.56 8.64
C ALA A 366 15.41 -2.26 7.37
N VAL A 367 15.52 -3.58 7.30
CA VAL A 367 15.02 -4.39 6.17
C VAL A 367 14.31 -5.65 6.65
N ALA A 368 13.34 -6.11 5.86
CA ALA A 368 12.81 -7.46 5.95
C ALA A 368 13.80 -8.45 5.32
N ALA A 369 14.10 -9.58 5.99
CA ALA A 369 15.06 -10.56 5.49
C ALA A 369 14.51 -11.99 5.50
N GLY A 370 14.84 -12.75 4.45
CA GLY A 370 14.59 -14.18 4.38
C GLY A 370 15.53 -14.96 5.30
N SER A 371 14.99 -15.87 6.12
CA SER A 371 15.82 -16.82 6.89
C SER A 371 16.23 -17.99 5.99
N GLY A 372 17.52 -18.08 5.65
CA GLY A 372 18.06 -19.04 4.67
C GLY A 372 17.87 -20.53 4.99
N ARG A 373 16.70 -21.07 4.64
CA ARG A 373 16.52 -22.47 4.22
C ARG A 373 15.59 -22.47 3.02
N ALA A 374 16.14 -22.82 1.86
CA ALA A 374 15.37 -23.01 0.65
C ALA A 374 14.37 -24.16 0.84
N GLY A 375 13.13 -23.91 0.44
CA GLY A 375 12.06 -24.89 0.36
C GLY A 375 10.93 -24.25 -0.45
N PRO A 376 10.34 -24.95 -1.42
CA PRO A 376 9.21 -24.41 -2.17
C PRO A 376 8.05 -24.13 -1.20
N ALA A 377 7.38 -22.99 -1.39
CA ALA A 377 6.33 -22.45 -0.51
C ALA A 377 6.77 -22.09 0.93
N ALA A 378 7.47 -20.96 1.09
CA ALA A 378 7.63 -20.32 2.40
C ALA A 378 7.80 -18.78 2.31
N GLY A 379 6.75 -18.06 1.89
CA GLY A 379 6.65 -16.60 2.02
C GLY A 379 6.60 -16.15 3.49
N ARG A 380 7.77 -16.15 4.15
CA ARG A 380 7.92 -15.79 5.57
C ARG A 380 9.05 -14.77 5.74
N VAL A 381 8.69 -13.50 5.89
CA VAL A 381 9.55 -12.55 6.59
C VAL A 381 9.71 -13.04 8.03
N ARG A 382 10.90 -13.49 8.42
CA ARG A 382 11.18 -14.00 9.77
C ARG A 382 12.14 -13.12 10.58
N ARG A 383 12.74 -12.13 9.93
CA ARG A 383 13.85 -11.35 10.48
C ARG A 383 13.73 -9.92 10.01
N ALA A 384 13.84 -8.99 10.96
CA ALA A 384 14.16 -7.60 10.69
C ALA A 384 15.64 -7.41 11.04
N ALA A 385 16.45 -6.91 10.11
CA ALA A 385 17.84 -6.58 10.36
C ALA A 385 18.01 -5.06 10.39
N LEU A 386 18.71 -4.55 11.41
CA LEU A 386 19.20 -3.17 11.44
C LEU A 386 20.66 -3.19 10.97
N LEU A 387 20.90 -2.76 9.73
CA LEU A 387 22.24 -2.63 9.20
C LEU A 387 22.78 -1.22 9.50
N ARG A 388 24.07 -1.13 9.82
CA ARG A 388 24.80 0.14 9.96
C ARG A 388 25.72 0.30 8.75
N GLY A 389 25.63 1.44 8.07
CA GLY A 389 26.45 1.72 6.90
C GLY A 389 27.95 1.72 7.22
N GLY A 390 28.75 1.08 6.37
CA GLY A 390 30.21 1.23 6.34
C GLY A 390 31.05 0.09 6.94
N ARG A 391 30.50 -0.77 7.81
CA ARG A 391 31.08 -2.06 8.28
C ARG A 391 30.00 -2.82 9.05
N ALA A 392 29.97 -4.16 8.93
CA ALA A 392 28.91 -5.01 9.45
C ALA A 392 28.84 -5.09 10.99
N GLY A 393 28.40 -4.01 11.64
CA GLY A 393 27.91 -3.99 13.02
C GLY A 393 26.52 -4.60 13.13
N ASP A 394 26.42 -5.87 12.75
CA ASP A 394 25.17 -6.55 12.44
C ASP A 394 24.41 -6.98 13.70
N ARG A 395 23.35 -6.24 14.05
CA ARG A 395 22.41 -6.62 15.11
C ARG A 395 21.16 -7.29 14.51
N ARG A 396 21.32 -8.55 14.08
CA ARG A 396 20.17 -9.41 13.72
C ARG A 396 19.32 -9.69 14.96
N ARG A 397 18.00 -9.47 14.86
CA ARG A 397 17.03 -9.97 15.84
C ARG A 397 16.13 -11.00 15.18
N GLU A 398 16.31 -12.26 15.57
CA GLU A 398 15.45 -13.34 15.07
C GLU A 398 14.09 -13.32 15.79
N LEU A 399 13.01 -13.35 15.01
CA LEU A 399 11.67 -13.57 15.54
C LEU A 399 11.50 -15.08 15.76
N GLY A 400 11.24 -15.47 17.01
CA GLY A 400 11.25 -16.87 17.43
C GLY A 400 10.30 -17.76 16.63
N ARG A 401 10.67 -19.04 16.48
CA ARG A 401 9.74 -20.05 15.93
C ARG A 401 8.60 -20.26 16.92
N GLY A 402 7.38 -19.87 16.56
CA GLY A 402 6.17 -20.19 17.35
C GLY A 402 6.09 -21.68 17.66
N ARG A 403 6.13 -22.04 18.95
CA ARG A 403 6.03 -23.42 19.43
C ARG A 403 4.56 -23.83 19.54
N PRO A 404 4.18 -25.06 19.18
CA PRO A 404 2.85 -25.56 19.46
C PRO A 404 2.69 -25.97 20.93
N ARG A 405 1.57 -25.57 21.53
CA ARG A 405 0.96 -26.04 22.79
C ARG A 405 1.54 -25.56 24.13
N GLY A 406 0.62 -25.04 24.97
CA GLY A 406 0.38 -25.50 26.35
C GLY A 406 1.43 -25.23 27.42
N GLY A 407 1.11 -24.34 28.37
CA GLY A 407 1.82 -24.21 29.65
C GLY A 407 2.51 -22.86 29.86
N ARG A 408 2.57 -22.41 31.13
CA ARG A 408 3.16 -21.14 31.55
C ARG A 408 4.69 -21.12 31.40
N ALA A 409 5.23 -20.19 30.61
CA ALA A 409 6.52 -19.49 30.81
C ALA A 409 6.59 -18.32 29.81
N GLY A 410 7.11 -17.13 30.10
CA GLY A 410 7.98 -16.74 31.21
C GLY A 410 9.33 -16.27 30.67
N LEU A 411 9.43 -15.01 30.22
CA LEU A 411 10.69 -14.41 29.76
C LEU A 411 10.91 -13.05 30.44
N ARG A 412 11.97 -12.95 31.25
CA ARG A 412 12.38 -11.70 31.90
C ARG A 412 13.23 -10.85 30.95
N ALA A 413 13.05 -9.54 30.98
CA ALA A 413 14.05 -8.58 30.49
C ALA A 413 14.62 -7.82 31.69
N ARG A 414 15.96 -7.71 31.78
CA ARG A 414 16.60 -6.81 32.75
C ARG A 414 16.63 -5.39 32.18
N ALA A 415 16.35 -4.40 33.03
CA ALA A 415 16.52 -3.00 32.68
C ALA A 415 18.02 -2.63 32.57
N GLY A 416 18.31 -1.68 31.69
CA GLY A 416 19.63 -1.07 31.54
C GLY A 416 19.48 0.21 30.73
N HIS A 417 19.63 1.36 31.40
CA HIS A 417 19.56 2.68 30.76
C HIS A 417 20.75 2.90 29.81
N THR A 418 20.47 3.37 28.61
CA THR A 418 21.22 4.42 27.88
C THR A 418 20.43 4.82 26.64
N GLY A 419 20.59 6.07 26.19
CA GLY A 419 19.70 6.68 25.19
C GLY A 419 19.83 6.13 23.75
N GLN A 420 18.86 6.53 22.93
CA GLN A 420 18.63 6.13 21.53
C GLN A 420 18.20 4.67 21.28
N ARG A 421 16.99 4.48 20.75
CA ARG A 421 16.71 4.00 19.37
C ARG A 421 15.25 3.56 19.23
N ALA A 422 14.67 3.84 18.06
CA ALA A 422 13.31 3.48 17.69
C ALA A 422 13.03 1.98 17.86
N ARG A 423 11.80 1.66 18.30
CA ARG A 423 11.28 0.29 18.34
C ARG A 423 9.86 0.27 17.79
N LEU A 424 9.71 -0.23 16.57
CA LEU A 424 8.48 -0.85 16.11
C LEU A 424 8.86 -2.14 15.39
N VAL A 425 8.34 -3.27 15.85
CA VAL A 425 8.53 -4.57 15.23
C VAL A 425 7.15 -5.11 14.91
N ALA A 426 6.84 -5.22 13.62
CA ALA A 426 5.52 -5.60 13.16
C ALA A 426 5.31 -7.13 13.19
N HIS A 427 4.10 -7.50 13.62
CA HIS A 427 3.40 -8.77 13.38
C HIS A 427 4.10 -10.11 13.74
N LEU A 428 3.61 -10.70 14.83
CA LEU A 428 3.47 -12.15 14.95
C LEU A 428 2.03 -12.51 14.54
N ARG A 429 1.85 -13.45 13.59
CA ARG A 429 0.56 -14.12 13.33
C ARG A 429 0.64 -15.53 13.89
N ASP A 430 -0.15 -15.82 14.92
CA ASP A 430 -0.45 -17.20 15.30
C ASP A 430 -1.53 -17.80 14.39
N ARG A 431 -1.58 -19.13 14.34
CA ARG A 431 -2.35 -19.89 13.33
C ARG A 431 -3.85 -19.92 13.66
N PRO A 432 -4.74 -19.89 12.65
CA PRO A 432 -6.13 -20.28 12.85
C PRO A 432 -6.25 -21.81 12.97
N HIS A 433 -7.09 -22.27 13.90
CA HIS A 433 -7.62 -23.63 13.90
C HIS A 433 -8.82 -23.68 12.95
N GLY A 434 -8.62 -24.25 11.76
CA GLY A 434 -9.71 -24.56 10.83
C GLY A 434 -10.31 -25.94 11.11
N ARG A 435 -11.39 -26.00 11.89
CA ARG A 435 -12.41 -27.06 11.81
C ARG A 435 -13.78 -26.45 12.11
N VAL A 436 -14.70 -26.64 11.17
CA VAL A 436 -16.13 -26.39 11.32
C VAL A 436 -16.78 -27.73 11.64
N GLU A 437 -17.52 -27.81 12.75
CA GLU A 437 -18.47 -28.89 13.01
C GLU A 437 -19.88 -28.29 13.13
N PRO A 438 -20.93 -28.97 12.62
CA PRO A 438 -22.28 -28.43 12.58
C PRO A 438 -22.95 -28.43 13.97
N PRO A 439 -23.91 -27.52 14.23
CA PRO A 439 -24.54 -27.42 15.54
C PRO A 439 -25.49 -28.61 15.81
N PRO A 440 -25.46 -29.22 17.01
CA PRO A 440 -26.48 -30.18 17.41
C PRO A 440 -27.82 -29.48 17.62
N ARG A 441 -28.88 -30.08 17.07
CA ARG A 441 -30.26 -29.56 17.17
C ARG A 441 -30.78 -29.65 18.61
N ALA A 442 -31.53 -28.63 19.04
CA ALA A 442 -32.21 -28.65 20.34
C ALA A 442 -33.40 -29.63 20.35
N VAL A 443 -33.52 -30.43 21.41
CA VAL A 443 -34.73 -31.26 21.68
C VAL A 443 -35.12 -31.20 23.16
N ARG A 444 -36.25 -30.53 23.41
CA ARG A 444 -37.28 -30.68 24.47
C ARG A 444 -36.93 -30.62 25.97
N ARG A 445 -37.84 -29.98 26.71
CA ARG A 445 -37.95 -29.93 28.18
C ARG A 445 -38.74 -31.14 28.72
N GLY A 446 -38.50 -31.54 29.97
CA GLY A 446 -39.34 -32.42 30.79
C GLY A 446 -38.92 -32.36 32.27
N PRO A 447 -39.83 -32.48 33.27
CA PRO A 447 -39.57 -31.96 34.64
C PRO A 447 -39.24 -33.02 35.72
N GLY A 448 -38.64 -32.58 36.84
CA GLY A 448 -38.42 -33.40 38.04
C GLY A 448 -38.16 -32.57 39.32
N LEU A 449 -38.98 -32.80 40.36
CA LEU A 449 -38.85 -32.36 41.76
C LEU A 449 -37.73 -33.17 42.50
N ARG A 450 -37.22 -32.90 43.73
CA ARG A 450 -37.61 -32.05 44.88
C ARG A 450 -36.45 -31.93 45.93
N THR A 451 -36.46 -30.85 46.74
CA THR A 451 -35.97 -30.69 48.16
C THR A 451 -34.51 -31.00 48.58
N GLY A 452 -33.89 -30.26 49.51
CA GLY A 452 -34.32 -29.00 50.19
C GLY A 452 -33.56 -28.64 51.49
N ARG A 453 -33.96 -27.50 52.10
CA ARG A 453 -33.61 -26.95 53.44
C ARG A 453 -32.14 -26.51 53.67
N GLY A 454 -31.84 -25.37 54.33
CA GLY A 454 -32.71 -24.34 54.92
C GLY A 454 -31.96 -23.03 55.27
N GLY A 455 -32.71 -21.99 55.65
CA GLY A 455 -32.18 -20.73 56.25
C GLY A 455 -32.17 -20.78 57.79
N PRO A 456 -31.93 -19.65 58.52
CA PRO A 456 -32.58 -18.35 58.27
C PRO A 456 -31.69 -17.07 58.36
N ARG A 457 -32.34 -15.92 58.11
CA ARG A 457 -31.94 -14.49 58.30
C ARG A 457 -32.38 -14.00 59.73
N PRO A 458 -32.30 -12.70 60.17
CA PRO A 458 -32.00 -11.40 59.51
C PRO A 458 -30.99 -10.46 60.26
N GLY A 459 -30.41 -9.39 59.66
CA GLY A 459 -30.97 -8.03 59.40
C GLY A 459 -30.16 -6.96 60.19
N PRO A 460 -30.34 -5.61 60.06
CA PRO A 460 -31.01 -4.77 59.05
C PRO A 460 -30.09 -3.64 58.44
N ARG A 461 -30.65 -2.72 57.63
CA ARG A 461 -30.02 -1.44 57.13
C ARG A 461 -30.42 -0.24 58.03
N PRO A 462 -29.82 0.98 57.96
CA PRO A 462 -30.10 2.01 56.92
C PRO A 462 -28.86 2.92 56.60
N ALA A 463 -28.97 4.21 56.23
CA ALA A 463 -29.27 4.80 54.90
C ALA A 463 -28.96 6.34 54.93
N ARG A 464 -28.92 7.05 53.76
CA ARG A 464 -28.84 8.54 53.61
C ARG A 464 -27.51 9.18 54.13
N ALA A 465 -27.14 10.48 53.99
CA ALA A 465 -27.32 11.62 53.06
C ALA A 465 -26.46 12.82 53.62
N ALA A 466 -26.20 13.99 53.01
CA ALA A 466 -26.01 14.51 51.64
C ALA A 466 -25.57 16.01 51.74
N ARG A 467 -25.24 16.70 50.62
CA ARG A 467 -24.90 18.17 50.49
C ARG A 467 -23.53 18.59 51.05
N GLU A 468 -22.67 19.30 50.31
CA GLU A 468 -22.71 20.70 49.79
C GLU A 468 -22.53 21.79 50.86
N LEU A 469 -21.39 22.51 50.81
CA LEU A 469 -21.31 23.98 50.88
C LEU A 469 -19.92 24.50 50.48
N ALA A 470 -19.83 25.80 50.17
CA ALA A 470 -18.72 26.44 49.47
C ALA A 470 -18.19 27.70 50.22
N ALA A 471 -17.50 28.58 49.48
CA ALA A 471 -16.83 29.84 49.86
C ALA A 471 -15.36 29.67 50.36
N ASP A 472 -14.31 30.26 49.78
CA ASP A 472 -14.04 31.53 49.06
C ASP A 472 -13.31 32.57 49.94
N ARG A 473 -12.25 33.17 49.36
CA ARG A 473 -11.58 34.45 49.67
C ARG A 473 -10.25 34.54 48.90
N GLY A 474 -10.09 35.59 48.10
CA GLY A 474 -8.82 35.93 47.43
C GLY A 474 -8.30 37.34 47.78
N VAL A 475 -7.11 37.69 47.30
CA VAL A 475 -6.56 39.07 47.28
C VAL A 475 -5.75 39.28 45.98
N SER A 476 -5.70 40.53 45.49
CA SER A 476 -5.07 40.93 44.21
C SER A 476 -3.70 41.62 44.40
N HIS A 477 -2.93 41.79 43.30
CA HIS A 477 -2.42 43.14 42.96
C HIS A 477 -1.91 43.36 41.51
N ARG A 478 -2.44 44.46 40.92
CA ARG A 478 -1.87 45.48 39.99
C ARG A 478 -1.17 45.13 38.64
N ARG A 479 -1.55 45.92 37.62
CA ARG A 479 -0.83 46.22 36.33
C ARG A 479 -0.29 47.67 36.38
N PRO A 480 0.40 48.22 35.34
CA PRO A 480 -0.18 48.67 34.04
C PRO A 480 0.64 48.20 32.80
N GLY A 481 0.05 47.92 31.63
CA GLY A 481 -0.26 48.86 30.53
C GLY A 481 0.72 48.62 29.36
N THR A 482 0.42 48.66 28.05
CA THR A 482 -0.75 48.96 27.20
C THR A 482 -0.74 47.99 25.99
N GLY A 483 -1.68 47.93 25.02
CA GLY A 483 -3.05 48.47 24.92
C GLY A 483 -3.61 48.46 23.49
N VAL A 484 -4.75 47.80 23.26
CA VAL A 484 -5.65 47.89 22.06
C VAL A 484 -5.08 47.19 20.77
N ALA A 485 -5.79 46.35 20.00
CA ALA A 485 -7.23 46.29 19.69
C ALA A 485 -7.86 44.87 19.70
N ARG A 486 -9.20 44.80 19.68
CA ARG A 486 -10.03 43.58 19.60
C ARG A 486 -11.14 43.71 18.55
N SER A 487 -11.33 42.64 17.78
CA SER A 487 -12.65 42.11 17.38
C SER A 487 -12.45 40.58 17.22
N ARG A 488 -13.10 39.69 17.99
CA ARG A 488 -14.52 39.28 17.95
C ARG A 488 -15.00 39.02 16.51
N GLY A 489 -15.42 37.82 16.10
CA GLY A 489 -15.51 36.52 16.79
C GLY A 489 -16.61 35.65 16.14
N GLY A 490 -16.52 34.32 16.21
CA GLY A 490 -17.53 33.42 15.65
C GLY A 490 -17.19 31.94 15.89
N ARG A 491 -18.19 31.11 16.22
CA ARG A 491 -18.01 29.68 16.54
C ARG A 491 -18.57 28.78 15.44
N SER A 492 -17.98 27.58 15.36
CA SER A 492 -18.56 26.28 14.95
C SER A 492 -19.99 26.24 14.38
N ALA A 493 -20.13 25.64 13.20
CA ALA A 493 -21.33 24.89 12.80
C ALA A 493 -20.96 23.73 11.85
N TYR A 494 -21.76 22.66 11.88
CA TYR A 494 -21.60 21.47 11.03
C TYR A 494 -22.29 21.64 9.67
N GLY A 495 -21.72 21.01 8.64
CA GLY A 495 -22.49 20.34 7.58
C GLY A 495 -23.06 21.19 6.44
N VAL A 496 -22.43 21.10 5.27
CA VAL A 496 -23.13 21.02 3.98
C VAL A 496 -22.54 19.84 3.21
N VAL A 497 -23.41 18.99 2.66
CA VAL A 497 -23.04 17.87 1.79
C VAL A 497 -23.22 18.33 0.35
N ASP A 498 -22.16 18.81 -0.28
CA ASP A 498 -22.20 19.12 -1.70
C ASP A 498 -21.95 17.87 -2.54
N ARG A 499 -22.98 17.52 -3.34
CA ARG A 499 -22.88 16.49 -4.37
C ARG A 499 -22.18 17.08 -5.59
N CYS A 500 -20.90 16.80 -5.77
CA CYS A 500 -20.22 17.04 -7.04
C CYS A 500 -20.69 16.04 -8.11
N THR A 501 -21.88 16.27 -8.67
CA THR A 501 -22.34 15.64 -9.92
C THR A 501 -21.92 16.51 -11.10
N GLY A 502 -20.90 16.11 -11.87
CA GLY A 502 -20.58 16.79 -13.12
C GLY A 502 -19.21 16.45 -13.74
N ALA A 503 -19.24 16.12 -15.03
CA ALA A 503 -18.14 16.17 -16.00
C ALA A 503 -16.94 15.20 -15.85
N GLY A 504 -17.06 14.05 -16.54
CA GLY A 504 -16.00 13.48 -17.40
C GLY A 504 -14.68 13.08 -16.73
N ASP A 505 -14.60 11.83 -16.26
CA ASP A 505 -13.44 11.23 -15.61
C ASP A 505 -12.24 11.02 -16.58
N PRO A 506 -11.11 11.74 -16.43
CA PRO A 506 -9.94 11.61 -17.29
C PRO A 506 -8.84 10.79 -16.60
N CYS A 507 -9.15 9.55 -16.20
CA CYS A 507 -8.12 8.56 -15.83
C CYS A 507 -7.39 8.08 -17.10
N THR A 508 -6.36 8.84 -17.49
CA THR A 508 -5.75 8.83 -18.84
C THR A 508 -5.15 7.50 -19.29
N ALA A 509 -4.59 6.69 -18.39
CA ALA A 509 -4.06 5.36 -18.75
C ALA A 509 -5.15 4.33 -19.11
N ARG A 510 -6.41 4.54 -18.67
CA ARG A 510 -7.49 3.53 -18.72
C ARG A 510 -8.64 3.92 -19.66
N ALA A 511 -8.95 5.22 -19.78
CA ALA A 511 -9.89 5.73 -20.79
C ALA A 511 -9.39 5.50 -22.24
N ALA A 512 -8.06 5.45 -22.43
CA ALA A 512 -7.36 4.95 -23.60
C ALA A 512 -7.85 3.56 -24.05
N ILE A 513 -7.83 2.63 -23.08
CA ILE A 513 -8.08 1.21 -23.28
C ILE A 513 -9.57 0.96 -23.45
N ALA A 514 -10.42 1.63 -22.68
CA ALA A 514 -11.87 1.62 -22.89
C ALA A 514 -12.22 2.02 -24.34
N ARG A 515 -11.64 3.12 -24.87
CA ARG A 515 -11.86 3.56 -26.26
C ARG A 515 -11.39 2.51 -27.29
N ARG A 516 -10.17 1.97 -27.18
CA ARG A 516 -9.64 0.95 -28.10
C ARG A 516 -10.41 -0.38 -28.02
N THR A 517 -10.75 -0.84 -26.82
CA THR A 517 -11.50 -2.09 -26.60
C THR A 517 -12.93 -1.98 -27.12
N ARG A 518 -13.59 -0.82 -26.94
CA ARG A 518 -14.91 -0.52 -27.52
C ARG A 518 -14.87 -0.50 -29.06
N ALA A 519 -13.80 0.05 -29.66
CA ALA A 519 -13.59 0.01 -31.12
C ALA A 519 -13.36 -1.42 -31.66
N LEU A 520 -12.62 -2.26 -30.92
CA LEU A 520 -12.40 -3.67 -31.29
C LEU A 520 -13.63 -4.56 -31.06
N ARG A 521 -14.43 -4.31 -30.00
CA ARG A 521 -15.71 -5.01 -29.76
C ARG A 521 -16.75 -4.63 -30.82
N THR A 522 -16.83 -3.37 -31.23
CA THR A 522 -17.74 -2.93 -32.31
C THR A 522 -17.34 -3.47 -33.69
N SER A 523 -16.05 -3.54 -34.01
CA SER A 523 -15.60 -4.18 -35.26
C SER A 523 -15.84 -5.70 -35.28
N ARG A 524 -15.68 -6.40 -34.15
CA ARG A 524 -16.06 -7.82 -34.02
C ARG A 524 -17.58 -8.04 -34.11
N ARG A 525 -18.43 -7.16 -33.56
CA ARG A 525 -19.89 -7.23 -33.75
C ARG A 525 -20.31 -7.02 -35.21
N ARG A 526 -19.65 -6.10 -35.95
CA ARG A 526 -19.90 -5.86 -37.38
C ARG A 526 -19.45 -7.00 -38.31
N LYS A 527 -18.60 -7.93 -37.85
CA LYS A 527 -18.16 -9.13 -38.60
C LYS A 527 -18.99 -10.39 -38.35
N ARG A 528 -20.24 -10.27 -37.86
CA ARG A 528 -21.22 -11.38 -37.94
C ARG A 528 -21.85 -11.40 -39.32
N PHE A 529 -21.37 -12.30 -40.18
CA PHE A 529 -22.00 -12.61 -41.47
C PHE A 529 -23.46 -13.06 -41.28
N PRO A 530 -24.37 -12.73 -42.22
CA PRO A 530 -25.72 -13.28 -42.22
C PRO A 530 -25.67 -14.80 -42.40
N ARG A 531 -26.50 -15.53 -41.64
CA ARG A 531 -26.69 -16.97 -41.84
C ARG A 531 -27.49 -17.20 -43.13
N THR A 532 -26.83 -17.69 -44.18
CA THR A 532 -27.50 -18.25 -45.35
C THR A 532 -28.22 -19.56 -44.98
N PRO A 533 -29.42 -19.84 -45.54
CA PRO A 533 -30.14 -21.08 -45.28
C PRO A 533 -29.54 -22.24 -46.08
N PHE A 534 -29.44 -23.42 -45.46
CA PHE A 534 -29.05 -24.66 -46.14
C PHE A 534 -30.19 -25.17 -47.06
N PRO A 535 -29.90 -25.62 -48.29
CA PRO A 535 -30.87 -26.33 -49.11
C PRO A 535 -31.05 -27.77 -48.62
N ARG A 536 -32.29 -28.28 -48.70
CA ARG A 536 -32.60 -29.69 -48.43
C ARG A 536 -32.00 -30.59 -49.51
N ARG A 537 -31.36 -31.70 -49.12
CA ARG A 537 -31.03 -32.80 -50.04
C ARG A 537 -32.27 -33.67 -50.28
N ALA A 538 -32.52 -34.03 -51.53
CA ALA A 538 -33.40 -35.13 -51.89
C ALA A 538 -32.65 -36.48 -51.81
N PRO A 539 -33.34 -37.62 -51.61
CA PRO A 539 -32.72 -38.94 -51.57
C PRO A 539 -32.63 -39.57 -52.96
N ALA A 540 -31.64 -40.44 -53.17
CA ALA A 540 -31.58 -41.38 -54.28
C ALA A 540 -30.83 -42.65 -53.86
N ALA A 541 -31.39 -43.79 -54.31
CA ALA A 541 -30.92 -45.19 -54.30
C ALA A 541 -29.55 -45.51 -53.67
#